data_AF-A0A136KQJ8-F1
#
_entry.id   AF-A0A136KQJ8-F1
#
_cell.length_a   1.000
_cell.length_b   1.000
_cell.length_c   1.000
_cell.angle_alpha   90.00
_cell.angle_beta   90.00
_cell.angle_gamma   90.00
#
_symmetry.space_group_name_H-M   'P 1'
#
loop_
_entity.id
_entity.type
_entity.pdbx_description
1 polymer ?
#
loop_
_entity_poly.entity_id
_entity_poly.type
_entity_poly.pdbx_seq_one_letter_code
_entity_poly.pdbx_strand_id
1 'polypeptide(L)'
;MQEGERLKNALKIAKRGMYIGNISQMLQTTIEDAGYSVVKELTGHGIGKELHEEPYVPCFLDRPVHKTLELKPGLVIAIEVMYAMGSGEMDYEPDEWSIKTVDNSRAACFEHTVAITENGSLILT
;
A
#
# COMPACT_ATOMS: atom_id res chain seq x y z
N MET A 1 -5.36 17.50 -8.05
CA MET A 1 -5.33 16.23 -7.29
C MET A 1 -4.55 16.52 -6.02
N GLN A 2 -5.16 16.52 -4.83
CA GLN A 2 -4.41 16.68 -3.59
C GLN A 2 -3.81 15.31 -3.21
N GLU A 3 -2.57 15.11 -3.63
CA GLU A 3 -1.74 13.88 -3.55
C GLU A 3 -1.71 13.20 -2.16
N GLY A 4 -1.90 13.96 -1.08
CA GLY A 4 -1.81 13.41 0.28
C GLY A 4 -3.11 12.82 0.85
N GLU A 5 -4.29 13.08 0.27
CA GLU A 5 -5.55 12.77 0.98
C GLU A 5 -5.90 11.27 0.98
N ARG A 6 -5.51 10.56 -0.09
CA ARG A 6 -5.81 9.12 -0.28
C ARG A 6 -5.02 8.24 0.69
N LEU A 7 -3.71 8.44 0.75
CA LEU A 7 -2.85 7.74 1.71
C LEU A 7 -3.23 8.09 3.15
N LYS A 8 -3.54 9.36 3.46
CA LYS A 8 -4.00 9.78 4.80
C LYS A 8 -5.20 8.98 5.33
N ASN A 9 -6.13 8.57 4.47
CA ASN A 9 -7.27 7.76 4.91
C ASN A 9 -6.86 6.33 5.25
N ALA A 10 -5.95 5.73 4.48
CA ALA A 10 -5.35 4.43 4.80
C ALA A 10 -4.55 4.48 6.11
N LEU A 11 -3.80 5.57 6.37
CA LEU A 11 -3.04 5.74 7.61
C LEU A 11 -3.94 5.75 8.86
N LYS A 12 -5.16 6.30 8.78
CA LYS A 12 -6.13 6.30 9.89
C LYS A 12 -6.67 4.89 10.21
N ILE A 13 -6.60 3.97 9.25
CA ILE A 13 -7.03 2.57 9.40
C ILE A 13 -5.93 1.73 10.04
N ALA A 14 -4.67 2.06 9.81
CA ALA A 14 -3.54 1.33 10.35
C ALA A 14 -3.43 1.51 11.87
N LYS A 15 -4.16 0.68 12.64
CA LYS A 15 -4.16 0.69 14.11
C LYS A 15 -4.47 -0.71 14.65
N ARG A 16 -4.16 -0.92 15.92
CA ARG A 16 -4.41 -2.19 16.63
C ARG A 16 -5.82 -2.75 16.37
N GLY A 17 -5.90 -4.06 16.09
CA GLY A 17 -7.16 -4.78 15.90
C GLY A 17 -7.80 -4.62 14.52
N MET A 18 -7.23 -3.76 13.67
CA MET A 18 -7.54 -3.73 12.24
C MET A 18 -6.70 -4.79 11.52
N TYR A 19 -7.03 -5.07 10.27
CA TYR A 19 -6.33 -6.04 9.45
C TYR A 19 -5.66 -5.36 8.26
N ILE A 20 -4.58 -5.96 7.72
CA ILE A 20 -3.94 -5.47 6.48
C ILE A 20 -4.98 -5.31 5.36
N GLY A 21 -5.90 -6.27 5.23
CA GLY A 21 -6.98 -6.21 4.24
C GLY A 21 -7.88 -4.98 4.39
N ASN A 22 -8.01 -4.38 5.57
CA ASN A 22 -8.73 -3.10 5.71
C ASN A 22 -7.98 -1.95 5.03
N ILE A 23 -6.64 -1.93 5.14
CA ILE A 23 -5.78 -0.97 4.46
C ILE A 23 -5.87 -1.18 2.94
N SER A 24 -5.66 -2.42 2.49
CA SER A 24 -5.71 -2.80 1.08
C SER A 24 -7.06 -2.48 0.43
N GLN A 25 -8.17 -2.78 1.09
CA GLN A 25 -9.51 -2.48 0.59
C GLN A 25 -9.76 -0.97 0.48
N MET A 26 -9.31 -0.19 1.46
CA MET A 26 -9.43 1.28 1.41
C MET A 26 -8.61 1.86 0.25
N LEU A 27 -7.37 1.39 0.06
CA LEU A 27 -6.52 1.83 -1.05
C LEU A 27 -7.15 1.51 -2.40
N GLN A 28 -7.58 0.26 -2.59
CA GLN A 28 -8.25 -0.19 -3.81
C GLN A 28 -9.47 0.66 -4.15
N THR A 29 -10.40 0.78 -3.20
CA THR A 29 -11.63 1.54 -3.39
C THR A 29 -11.30 3.00 -3.76
N THR A 30 -10.33 3.59 -3.07
CA THR A 30 -9.92 4.98 -3.31
C THR A 30 -9.27 5.19 -4.68
N ILE A 31 -8.49 4.21 -5.16
CA ILE A 31 -7.86 4.23 -6.48
C ILE A 31 -8.91 4.07 -7.58
N GLU A 32 -9.74 3.02 -7.48
CA GLU A 32 -10.73 2.64 -8.48
C GLU A 32 -11.88 3.66 -8.59
N ASP A 33 -12.40 4.17 -7.47
CA ASP A 33 -13.45 5.22 -7.46
C ASP A 33 -12.99 6.53 -8.12
N ALA A 34 -11.68 6.74 -8.14
CA ALA A 34 -11.07 7.88 -8.78
C ALA A 34 -10.76 7.67 -10.27
N GLY A 35 -11.08 6.50 -10.82
CA GLY A 35 -10.85 6.15 -12.23
C GLY A 35 -9.41 5.78 -12.56
N TYR A 36 -8.62 5.37 -11.56
CA TYR A 36 -7.25 4.88 -11.75
C TYR A 36 -7.18 3.36 -11.60
N SER A 37 -6.12 2.76 -12.13
CA SER A 37 -5.85 1.32 -11.97
C SER A 37 -4.87 1.08 -10.83
N VAL A 38 -5.11 0.02 -10.06
CA VAL A 38 -4.18 -0.45 -9.02
C VAL A 38 -3.02 -1.21 -9.66
N VAL A 39 -1.79 -0.91 -9.24
CA VAL A 39 -0.60 -1.72 -9.56
C VAL A 39 -0.58 -2.94 -8.63
N LYS A 40 -0.49 -4.15 -9.17
CA LYS A 40 -0.66 -5.40 -8.39
C LYS A 40 0.63 -6.18 -8.14
N GLU A 41 1.65 -5.88 -8.94
CA GLU A 41 2.96 -6.51 -8.93
C GLU A 41 3.88 -5.97 -7.82
N LEU A 42 3.51 -4.82 -7.24
CA LEU A 42 4.23 -4.14 -6.17
C LEU A 42 3.33 -3.99 -4.92
N THR A 43 3.96 -3.91 -3.76
CA THR A 43 3.26 -3.93 -2.46
C THR A 43 4.09 -3.25 -1.39
N GLY A 44 3.41 -2.68 -0.41
CA GLY A 44 4.04 -2.37 0.87
C GLY A 44 4.51 -3.61 1.61
N HIS A 45 5.25 -3.38 2.67
CA HIS A 45 5.99 -4.41 3.37
C HIS A 45 6.14 -4.09 4.87
N GLY A 46 6.52 -5.09 5.65
CA GLY A 46 7.10 -4.88 6.98
C GLY A 46 8.47 -4.23 6.84
N ILE A 47 8.82 -3.38 7.80
CA ILE A 47 10.12 -2.71 7.83
C ILE A 47 10.61 -2.59 9.27
N GLY A 48 11.89 -2.89 9.49
CA GLY A 48 12.46 -2.84 10.82
C GLY A 48 13.93 -3.21 10.84
N LYS A 49 14.21 -4.51 10.93
CA LYS A 49 15.60 -5.01 10.89
C LYS A 49 16.09 -5.08 9.46
N GLU A 50 15.25 -5.63 8.58
CA GLU A 50 15.49 -5.64 7.14
C GLU A 50 14.71 -4.51 6.46
N LEU A 51 15.19 -4.08 5.29
CA LEU A 51 14.52 -3.06 4.49
C LEU A 51 13.13 -3.53 4.06
N HIS A 52 13.04 -4.77 3.57
CA HIS A 52 11.80 -5.44 3.22
C HIS A 52 11.68 -6.73 4.04
N GLU A 53 10.66 -6.82 4.89
CA GLU A 53 10.31 -8.02 5.65
C GLU A 53 8.78 -8.25 5.61
N GLU A 54 8.33 -9.43 6.05
CA GLU A 54 6.89 -9.67 6.22
C GLU A 54 6.30 -8.67 7.23
N PRO A 55 5.03 -8.24 7.07
CA PRO A 55 4.05 -8.73 6.10
C PRO A 55 3.98 -7.92 4.81
N TYR A 56 3.52 -8.53 3.71
CA TYR A 56 3.09 -7.78 2.52
C TYR A 56 1.81 -6.96 2.78
N VAL A 57 1.78 -5.73 2.28
CA VAL A 57 0.68 -4.75 2.39
C VAL A 57 0.24 -4.29 0.99
N PRO A 58 -0.55 -5.10 0.26
CA PRO A 58 -0.92 -4.78 -1.12
C PRO A 58 -1.90 -3.61 -1.21
N CYS A 59 -1.92 -2.92 -2.35
CA CYS A 59 -2.92 -1.88 -2.67
C CYS A 59 -4.32 -2.42 -3.00
N PHE A 60 -4.52 -3.74 -2.96
CA PHE A 60 -5.78 -4.39 -3.30
C PHE A 60 -6.12 -5.55 -2.36
N LEU A 61 -7.42 -5.78 -2.18
CA LEU A 61 -7.89 -6.86 -1.33
C LEU A 61 -7.88 -8.19 -2.10
N ASP A 62 -6.89 -9.03 -1.82
CA ASP A 62 -6.70 -10.33 -2.49
C ASP A 62 -7.44 -11.51 -1.83
N ARG A 63 -7.90 -11.32 -0.59
CA ARG A 63 -8.62 -12.32 0.22
C ARG A 63 -9.53 -11.62 1.24
N PRO A 64 -10.51 -12.31 1.87
CA PRO A 64 -11.36 -11.69 2.88
C PRO A 64 -10.55 -11.02 4.00
N VAL A 65 -10.95 -9.80 4.41
CA VAL A 65 -10.21 -8.96 5.38
C VAL A 65 -9.75 -9.75 6.62
N HIS A 66 -10.65 -10.51 7.24
CA HIS A 66 -10.37 -11.28 8.46
C HIS A 66 -9.37 -12.43 8.27
N LYS A 67 -8.99 -12.76 7.03
CA LYS A 67 -7.96 -13.76 6.69
C LYS A 67 -6.58 -13.12 6.42
N THR A 68 -6.48 -11.80 6.43
CA THR A 68 -5.19 -11.11 6.38
C THR A 68 -4.60 -10.95 7.78
N LEU A 69 -3.37 -10.44 7.90
CA LEU A 69 -2.72 -10.27 9.21
C LEU A 69 -3.42 -9.17 10.02
N GLU A 70 -3.72 -9.47 11.29
CA GLU A 70 -4.20 -8.50 12.27
C GLU A 70 -3.04 -7.60 12.73
N LEU A 71 -3.24 -6.29 12.69
CA LEU A 71 -2.28 -5.29 13.13
C LEU A 71 -2.20 -5.30 14.67
N LYS A 72 -0.99 -5.51 15.18
CA LYS A 72 -0.70 -5.59 16.62
C LYS A 72 0.40 -4.59 17.00
N PRO A 73 0.38 -4.06 18.24
CA PRO A 73 1.44 -3.19 18.75
C PRO A 73 2.83 -3.80 18.56
N GLY A 74 3.78 -2.99 18.12
CA GLY A 74 5.15 -3.41 17.79
C GLY A 74 5.38 -3.76 16.31
N LEU A 75 4.32 -3.92 15.51
CA LEU A 75 4.43 -4.06 14.06
C LEU A 75 4.76 -2.70 13.43
N VAL A 76 5.69 -2.67 12.48
CA VAL A 76 6.00 -1.49 11.67
C VAL A 76 5.89 -1.89 10.20
N ILE A 77 5.16 -1.09 9.43
CA ILE A 77 4.87 -1.36 8.01
C ILE A 77 5.05 -0.10 7.16
N ALA A 78 5.57 -0.28 5.95
CA ALA A 78 5.44 0.67 4.87
C ALA A 78 4.05 0.53 4.24
N ILE A 79 3.29 1.62 4.22
CA ILE A 79 2.02 1.71 3.49
C ILE A 79 2.28 2.59 2.29
N GLU A 80 2.31 1.95 1.12
CA GLU A 80 2.62 2.58 -0.16
C GLU A 80 1.44 2.42 -1.11
N VAL A 81 0.93 3.54 -1.59
CA VAL A 81 -0.18 3.58 -2.56
C VAL A 81 0.40 3.70 -3.96
N MET A 82 0.15 2.70 -4.80
CA MET A 82 0.64 2.63 -6.18
C MET A 82 -0.50 2.49 -7.17
N TYR A 83 -0.55 3.40 -8.15
CA TYR A 83 -1.61 3.43 -9.14
C TYR A 83 -1.15 4.03 -10.47
N ALA A 84 -1.90 3.72 -11.53
CA ALA A 84 -1.65 4.18 -12.88
C ALA A 84 -2.88 4.88 -13.49
N MET A 85 -2.63 5.82 -14.41
CA MET A 85 -3.68 6.49 -15.20
C MET A 85 -4.36 5.57 -16.20
N GLY A 86 -3.62 4.60 -16.76
CA GLY A 86 -4.12 3.61 -17.72
C GLY A 86 -4.10 2.22 -17.12
N SER A 87 -3.34 1.30 -17.70
CA SER A 87 -3.16 -0.06 -17.21
C SER A 87 -2.42 -0.09 -15.88
N GLY A 88 -2.89 -0.92 -14.94
CA GLY A 88 -2.17 -1.25 -13.70
C GLY A 88 -1.15 -2.37 -13.88
N GLU A 89 -1.08 -3.00 -15.05
CA GLU A 89 -0.09 -4.04 -15.36
C GLU A 89 1.28 -3.42 -15.62
N MET A 90 2.30 -4.07 -15.07
CA MET A 90 3.66 -3.57 -15.08
C MET A 90 4.59 -4.46 -15.93
N ASP A 91 5.61 -3.84 -16.52
CA ASP A 91 6.67 -4.50 -17.29
C ASP A 91 8.05 -4.03 -16.82
N TYR A 92 9.03 -4.93 -16.90
CA TYR A 92 10.41 -4.64 -16.51
C TYR A 92 11.18 -4.09 -17.70
N GLU A 93 11.94 -3.03 -17.46
CA GLU A 93 12.91 -2.55 -18.43
C GLU A 93 14.13 -3.48 -18.49
N PRO A 94 14.95 -3.42 -19.57
CA PRO A 94 16.14 -4.25 -19.71
C PRO A 94 17.23 -4.04 -18.65
N ASP A 95 17.11 -3.02 -17.80
CA ASP A 95 18.06 -2.72 -16.72
C ASP A 95 17.82 -3.53 -15.45
N GLU A 96 16.82 -4.43 -15.46
CA GLU A 96 16.42 -5.32 -14.36
C GLU A 96 15.93 -4.60 -13.09
N TRP A 97 15.70 -3.29 -13.15
CA TRP A 97 15.30 -2.47 -12.00
C TRP A 97 14.10 -1.56 -12.29
N SER A 98 14.13 -0.87 -13.42
CA SER A 98 13.09 0.08 -13.78
C SER A 98 11.84 -0.69 -14.19
N ILE A 99 10.70 -0.24 -13.66
CA ILE A 99 9.39 -0.81 -13.96
C ILE A 99 8.54 0.27 -14.60
N LYS A 100 7.84 -0.07 -15.67
CA LYS A 100 6.89 0.81 -16.37
C LYS A 100 5.52 0.16 -16.47
N THR A 101 4.49 0.97 -16.67
CA THR A 101 3.18 0.47 -17.08
C THR A 101 3.26 -0.08 -18.51
N VAL A 102 2.60 -1.21 -18.78
CA VAL A 102 2.59 -1.84 -20.12
C VAL A 102 2.10 -0.93 -21.24
N ASP A 103 1.24 0.05 -20.92
CA ASP A 103 0.65 1.00 -21.86
C ASP A 103 1.37 2.36 -21.91
N ASN A 104 2.50 2.50 -21.21
CA ASN A 104 3.27 3.76 -21.03
C ASN A 104 2.46 4.91 -20.44
N SER A 105 1.35 4.64 -19.74
CA SER A 105 0.62 5.66 -18.99
C SER A 105 1.41 6.17 -17.79
N ARG A 106 0.97 7.29 -17.21
CA ARG A 106 1.63 7.84 -16.01
C ARG A 106 1.21 7.03 -14.79
N ALA A 107 2.19 6.68 -13.96
CA ALA A 107 1.98 6.09 -12.64
C ALA A 107 2.42 7.05 -11.53
N ALA A 108 1.95 6.81 -10.32
CA ALA A 108 2.36 7.51 -9.12
C ALA A 108 2.46 6.54 -7.93
N CYS A 109 3.41 6.84 -7.04
CA CYS A 109 3.58 6.15 -5.76
C CYS A 109 3.74 7.18 -4.65
N PHE A 110 3.10 6.93 -3.51
CA PHE A 110 3.33 7.65 -2.24
C PHE A 110 3.45 6.65 -1.11
N GLU A 111 4.34 6.91 -0.16
CA GLU A 111 4.65 5.99 0.92
C GLU A 111 4.71 6.72 2.28
N HIS A 112 4.24 6.04 3.32
CA HIS A 112 4.56 6.38 4.70
C HIS A 112 4.87 5.13 5.51
N THR A 113 5.87 5.22 6.38
CA THR A 113 6.16 4.18 7.37
C THR A 113 5.33 4.42 8.63
N VAL A 114 4.69 3.37 9.13
CA VAL A 114 3.75 3.44 10.26
C VAL A 114 4.10 2.40 11.31
N ALA A 115 4.28 2.83 12.55
CA ALA A 115 4.40 1.94 13.70
C ALA A 115 3.05 1.78 14.41
N ILE A 116 2.62 0.53 14.58
CA ILE A 116 1.42 0.20 15.36
C ILE A 116 1.76 0.23 16.85
N THR A 117 0.94 0.93 17.63
CA THR A 117 1.11 1.12 19.07
C THR A 117 -0.13 0.67 19.83
N GLU A 118 -0.04 0.62 21.16
CA GLU A 118 -1.20 0.33 22.02
C GLU A 118 -2.34 1.36 21.85
N ASN A 119 -2.00 2.61 21.54
CA ASN A 119 -2.93 3.75 21.51
C ASN A 119 -3.31 4.21 20.09
N GLY A 120 -2.98 3.43 19.06
CA GLY A 120 -3.21 3.78 17.66
C GLY A 120 -1.98 3.49 16.81
N SER A 121 -1.60 4.44 15.96
CA SER A 121 -0.38 4.36 15.17
C SER A 121 0.42 5.65 15.20
N LEU A 122 1.71 5.51 14.97
CA LEU A 122 2.65 6.61 14.79
C LEU A 122 3.11 6.61 13.33
N ILE A 123 2.89 7.73 12.66
CA ILE A 123 3.42 7.98 11.32
C ILE A 123 4.87 8.45 11.48
N LEU A 124 5.83 7.72 10.91
CA LEU A 124 7.27 7.94 11.12
C LEU A 124 7.91 8.82 10.05
N THR A 125 7.36 8.84 8.84
CA THR A 125 7.82 9.65 7.70
C THR A 125 6.74 10.59 7.22
#